data_AF-X5MNX9-F1
#
_entry.id   AF-X5MNX9-F1
#
_cell.length_a   1.000
_cell.length_b   1.000
_cell.length_c   1.000
_cell.angle_alpha   90.00
_cell.angle_beta   90.00
_cell.angle_gamma   90.00
#
_symmetry.space_group_name_H-M   'P 1'
#
loop_
_entity.id
_entity.type
_entity.pdbx_description
1 polymer ?
#
loop_
_entity_poly.entity_id
_entity_poly.type
_entity_poly.pdbx_seq_one_letter_code
_entity_poly.pdbx_strand_id
1 'polypeptide(L)'
;MATVGFGAGLLGAHPALGNELRLFGLDAPIVSTLEDAPADMALVTTAIVARMRGSVEATDPVVFAPPLADRLLERTFRYDGFYVETITVSYIGPANGWEAGRRLYGTIQFADELGRRAATSFGVEYLLDDGEVYVSDVALDVVAPPEPEVRLYFLPQEKASEMFEDAASSHLEFLTFLAGHALDLPLETESCSCIVAAVSMDRTPANASLYANVSDVRDGGKIVLGAHYLMEFEGWRVGLLEGEFDLGPDSIMDIQALYAPPAIGDSKKAKLQIATSYAPGGDRK
;
A
#
# COMPACT_ATOMS: atom_id res chain seq x y z
N MET A 1 -16.81 50.12 -21.08
CA MET A 1 -15.92 49.19 -20.36
C MET A 1 -16.34 49.21 -18.91
N ALA A 2 -17.11 48.21 -18.48
CA ALA A 2 -17.55 48.06 -17.10
C ALA A 2 -16.57 47.11 -16.40
N THR A 3 -15.84 47.64 -15.44
CA THR A 3 -14.97 46.87 -14.55
C THR A 3 -15.87 46.19 -13.52
N VAL A 4 -16.05 44.88 -13.64
CA VAL A 4 -16.73 44.07 -12.63
C VAL A 4 -15.72 43.82 -11.50
N GLY A 5 -15.93 44.47 -10.36
CA GLY A 5 -15.16 44.21 -9.16
C GLY A 5 -15.66 42.95 -8.48
N PHE A 6 -14.82 41.93 -8.42
CA PHE A 6 -15.05 40.77 -7.54
C PHE A 6 -14.91 41.25 -6.09
N GLY A 7 -16.03 41.24 -5.37
CA GLY A 7 -16.05 41.50 -3.94
C GLY A 7 -15.35 40.37 -3.21
N ALA A 8 -14.25 40.71 -2.53
CA ALA A 8 -13.71 39.92 -1.42
C ALA A 8 -14.72 39.95 -0.26
N GLY A 9 -15.78 39.14 -0.39
CA GLY A 9 -16.82 38.98 0.60
C GLY A 9 -16.55 37.74 1.45
N LEU A 10 -16.13 37.96 2.70
CA LEU A 10 -16.46 37.09 3.84
C LEU A 10 -16.08 35.60 3.75
N LEU A 11 -14.82 35.28 3.43
CA LEU A 11 -14.15 34.17 4.12
C LEU A 11 -13.76 34.67 5.51
N GLY A 12 -14.75 34.77 6.40
CA GLY A 12 -14.48 34.98 7.81
C GLY A 12 -13.55 33.85 8.27
N ALA A 13 -12.51 34.19 9.02
CA ALA A 13 -11.66 33.20 9.69
C ALA A 13 -12.57 32.38 10.62
N HIS A 14 -13.07 31.26 10.11
CA HIS A 14 -13.94 30.37 10.86
C HIS A 14 -13.08 29.62 11.88
N PRO A 15 -13.55 29.48 13.12
CA PRO A 15 -12.79 28.76 14.14
C PRO A 15 -12.61 27.32 13.65
N ALA A 16 -11.35 26.91 13.48
CA ALA A 16 -11.00 25.51 13.30
C ALA A 16 -11.50 24.75 14.54
N LEU A 17 -12.67 24.11 14.42
CA LEU A 17 -13.17 23.20 15.44
C LEU A 17 -12.22 21.99 15.43
N GLY A 18 -11.32 21.97 16.41
CA GLY A 18 -10.12 21.11 16.47
C GLY A 18 -10.36 19.62 16.67
N ASN A 19 -11.31 19.02 15.96
CA ASN A 19 -11.41 17.57 15.83
C ASN A 19 -10.71 17.17 14.55
N GLU A 20 -9.42 16.85 14.66
CA GLU A 20 -8.63 16.26 13.58
C GLU A 20 -9.35 15.02 13.03
N LEU A 21 -9.52 14.96 11.71
CA LEU A 21 -10.11 13.81 11.05
C LEU A 21 -9.25 12.56 11.33
N ARG A 22 -9.81 11.63 12.10
CA ARG A 22 -9.18 10.35 12.44
C ARG A 22 -9.80 9.23 11.62
N LEU A 23 -8.93 8.44 10.99
CA LEU A 23 -9.32 7.25 10.26
C LEU A 23 -9.45 6.11 11.28
N PHE A 24 -10.69 5.67 11.52
CA PHE A 24 -10.97 4.45 12.27
C PHE A 24 -11.43 3.38 11.28
N GLY A 25 -11.26 2.10 11.64
CA GLY A 25 -11.49 0.95 10.75
C GLY A 25 -12.72 1.12 9.86
N LEU A 26 -12.51 1.04 8.55
CA LEU A 26 -13.54 1.31 7.55
C LEU A 26 -14.53 0.14 7.49
N ASP A 27 -15.81 0.48 7.41
CA ASP A 27 -16.88 -0.49 7.15
C ASP A 27 -16.82 -1.02 5.70
N ALA A 28 -17.68 -1.98 5.39
CA ALA A 28 -17.86 -2.46 4.02
C ALA A 28 -18.18 -1.29 3.05
N PRO A 29 -17.67 -1.34 1.81
CA PRO A 29 -17.85 -0.24 0.88
C PRO A 29 -19.33 -0.04 0.52
N ILE A 30 -19.80 1.20 0.61
CA ILE A 30 -21.11 1.62 0.11
C ILE A 30 -21.05 2.10 -1.34
N VAL A 31 -19.85 2.50 -1.79
CA VAL A 31 -19.52 2.75 -3.19
C VAL A 31 -18.27 1.94 -3.51
N SER A 32 -18.36 1.08 -4.53
CA SER A 32 -17.28 0.15 -4.91
C SER A 32 -16.47 0.63 -6.11
N THR A 33 -16.99 1.59 -6.88
CA THR A 33 -16.30 2.20 -8.02
C THR A 33 -16.57 3.71 -8.03
N LEU A 34 -15.65 4.50 -8.59
CA LEU A 34 -15.83 5.95 -8.70
C LEU A 34 -16.95 6.33 -9.67
N GLU A 35 -17.25 5.48 -10.65
CA GLU A 35 -18.30 5.68 -11.66
C GLU A 35 -19.71 5.67 -11.03
N ASP A 36 -19.88 4.88 -9.96
CA ASP A 36 -21.13 4.80 -9.20
C ASP A 36 -21.25 5.90 -8.12
N ALA A 37 -20.20 6.68 -7.90
CA ALA A 37 -20.17 7.72 -6.88
C ALA A 37 -20.98 8.96 -7.34
N PRO A 38 -21.62 9.69 -6.41
CA PRO A 38 -22.08 11.05 -6.66
C PRO A 38 -20.97 11.91 -7.29
N ALA A 39 -21.35 12.77 -8.25
CA ALA A 39 -20.38 13.52 -9.08
C ALA A 39 -19.41 14.37 -8.24
N ASP A 40 -19.88 14.97 -7.16
CA ASP A 40 -19.04 15.73 -6.23
C ASP A 40 -17.99 14.86 -5.53
N MET A 41 -18.36 13.65 -5.13
CA MET A 41 -17.43 12.69 -4.54
C MET A 41 -16.38 12.24 -5.56
N ALA A 42 -16.81 11.96 -6.79
CA ALA A 42 -15.91 11.61 -7.87
C ALA A 42 -14.87 12.70 -8.13
N LEU A 43 -15.30 13.98 -8.15
CA LEU A 43 -14.42 15.14 -8.28
C LEU A 43 -13.43 15.23 -7.12
N VAL A 44 -13.90 15.17 -5.87
CA VAL A 44 -13.03 15.29 -4.68
C VAL A 44 -12.00 14.17 -4.62
N THR A 45 -12.40 12.92 -4.84
CA THR A 45 -11.44 11.81 -4.78
C THR A 45 -10.44 11.85 -5.94
N THR A 46 -10.86 12.27 -7.14
CA THR A 46 -9.94 12.52 -8.26
C THR A 46 -8.93 13.61 -7.93
N ALA A 47 -9.38 14.70 -7.29
CA ALA A 47 -8.51 15.78 -6.87
C ALA A 47 -7.53 15.35 -5.76
N ILE A 48 -7.95 14.49 -4.83
CA ILE A 48 -7.06 13.85 -3.84
C ILE A 48 -5.98 13.03 -4.55
N VAL A 49 -6.34 12.16 -5.50
CA VAL A 49 -5.38 11.36 -6.29
C VAL A 49 -4.40 12.25 -7.05
N ALA A 50 -4.88 13.31 -7.70
CA ALA A 50 -4.04 14.26 -8.41
C ALA A 50 -3.01 14.90 -7.47
N ARG A 51 -3.42 15.31 -6.27
CA ARG A 51 -2.53 15.88 -5.26
C ARG A 51 -1.53 14.86 -4.71
N MET A 52 -1.94 13.62 -4.44
CA MET A 52 -1.04 12.54 -4.03
C MET A 52 0.08 12.29 -5.07
N ARG A 53 -0.22 12.52 -6.35
CA ARG A 53 0.75 12.47 -7.47
C ARG A 53 1.54 13.75 -7.68
N GLY A 54 1.38 14.77 -6.84
CA GLY A 54 2.05 16.06 -7.00
C GLY A 54 1.50 16.96 -8.11
N SER A 55 0.34 16.63 -8.70
CA SER A 55 -0.30 17.44 -9.74
C SER A 55 -1.15 18.55 -9.12
N VAL A 56 -0.80 19.82 -9.43
CA VAL A 56 -1.51 21.00 -8.92
C VAL A 56 -2.64 21.45 -9.86
N GLU A 57 -2.47 21.26 -11.16
CA GLU A 57 -3.38 21.79 -12.20
C GLU A 57 -4.66 20.96 -12.39
N ALA A 58 -4.64 19.69 -11.97
CA ALA A 58 -5.73 18.74 -12.21
C ALA A 58 -6.83 18.75 -11.13
N THR A 59 -6.92 19.81 -10.31
CA THR A 59 -7.89 19.85 -9.20
C THR A 59 -9.08 20.78 -9.42
N ASP A 60 -9.18 21.59 -10.46
CA ASP A 60 -10.35 22.44 -10.73
C ASP A 60 -11.62 21.58 -10.97
N PRO A 61 -12.79 21.81 -10.31
CA PRO A 61 -13.18 22.93 -9.42
C PRO A 61 -13.03 22.66 -7.91
N VAL A 62 -12.18 21.71 -7.53
CA VAL A 62 -11.85 21.36 -6.15
C VAL A 62 -10.71 22.24 -5.61
N VAL A 63 -11.03 23.01 -4.57
CA VAL A 63 -10.11 23.92 -3.90
C VAL A 63 -9.72 23.34 -2.55
N PHE A 64 -8.43 23.05 -2.38
CA PHE A 64 -7.85 22.70 -1.08
C PHE A 64 -7.34 23.97 -0.39
N ALA A 65 -7.66 24.13 0.91
CA ALA A 65 -6.97 25.15 1.68
C ALA A 65 -5.44 24.93 1.64
N PRO A 66 -4.60 25.97 1.54
CA PRO A 66 -3.16 25.81 1.29
C PRO A 66 -2.40 24.79 2.18
N PRO A 67 -2.62 24.68 3.51
CA PRO A 67 -1.91 23.68 4.31
C PRO A 67 -2.41 22.25 4.08
N LEU A 68 -3.59 22.05 3.48
CA LEU A 68 -4.17 20.72 3.24
C LEU A 68 -3.58 20.06 2.00
N ALA A 69 -3.26 20.84 0.98
CA ALA A 69 -2.66 20.32 -0.24
C ALA A 69 -1.32 19.61 0.06
N ASP A 70 -0.49 20.17 0.94
CA ASP A 70 0.79 19.59 1.33
C ASP A 70 0.64 18.32 2.17
N ARG A 71 -0.48 18.14 2.88
CA ARG A 71 -0.78 16.91 3.67
C ARG A 71 -1.08 15.71 2.77
N LEU A 72 -1.48 15.95 1.52
CA LEU A 72 -1.73 14.90 0.54
C LEU A 72 -0.45 14.38 -0.10
N LEU A 73 0.68 15.06 0.09
CA LEU A 73 1.98 14.64 -0.41
C LEU A 73 2.71 13.78 0.62
N GLU A 74 3.03 12.55 0.23
CA GLU A 74 3.93 11.73 1.02
C GLU A 74 5.37 12.22 0.89
N ARG A 75 6.15 12.14 1.98
CA ARG A 75 7.54 12.64 1.97
C ARG A 75 8.51 11.65 1.34
N THR A 76 8.26 10.36 1.53
CA THR A 76 9.17 9.26 1.24
C THR A 76 8.60 8.31 0.19
N PHE A 77 7.59 8.72 -0.56
CA PHE A 77 7.02 7.88 -1.61
C PHE A 77 6.40 8.75 -2.69
N ARG A 78 6.49 8.28 -3.94
CA ARG A 78 5.87 8.91 -5.10
C ARG A 78 5.06 7.87 -5.87
N TYR A 79 3.86 8.25 -6.28
CA TYR A 79 2.95 7.40 -7.04
C TYR A 79 3.26 7.37 -8.55
N ASP A 80 4.49 7.73 -8.95
CA ASP A 80 4.93 7.67 -10.34
C ASP A 80 4.95 6.22 -10.84
N GLY A 81 4.37 5.98 -12.02
CA GLY A 81 4.22 4.63 -12.58
C GLY A 81 3.05 3.80 -11.99
N PHE A 82 2.35 4.32 -10.99
CA PHE A 82 1.16 3.66 -10.44
C PHE A 82 -0.12 4.20 -11.06
N TYR A 83 -0.99 3.31 -11.53
CA TYR A 83 -2.37 3.63 -11.90
C TYR A 83 -3.32 3.39 -10.71
N VAL A 84 -4.47 4.08 -10.71
CA VAL A 84 -5.53 3.81 -9.73
C VAL A 84 -6.22 2.53 -10.16
N GLU A 85 -6.18 1.51 -9.32
CA GLU A 85 -6.83 0.22 -9.57
C GLU A 85 -8.28 0.25 -9.07
N THR A 86 -8.52 0.77 -7.87
CA THR A 86 -9.85 0.82 -7.28
C THR A 86 -9.97 1.97 -6.30
N ILE A 87 -11.16 2.57 -6.23
CA ILE A 87 -11.53 3.53 -5.20
C ILE A 87 -12.80 3.02 -4.55
N THR A 88 -12.78 2.91 -3.23
CA THR A 88 -13.96 2.57 -2.43
C THR A 88 -14.29 3.67 -1.45
N VAL A 89 -15.58 3.83 -1.15
CA VAL A 89 -16.07 4.72 -0.09
C VAL A 89 -16.87 3.87 0.88
N SER A 90 -16.50 3.92 2.15
CA SER A 90 -17.12 3.16 3.25
C SER A 90 -18.05 4.01 4.10
N TYR A 91 -17.95 5.34 4.01
CA TYR A 91 -18.80 6.25 4.76
C TYR A 91 -19.08 7.53 3.99
N ILE A 92 -20.33 7.98 4.05
CA ILE A 92 -20.79 9.29 3.62
C ILE A 92 -21.65 9.85 4.75
N GLY A 93 -21.36 11.07 5.18
CA GLY A 93 -22.14 11.74 6.21
C GLY A 93 -21.98 13.26 6.18
N PRO A 94 -22.60 13.98 7.13
CA PRO A 94 -22.40 15.42 7.26
C PRO A 94 -20.98 15.74 7.73
N ALA A 95 -20.42 16.86 7.24
CA ALA A 95 -19.17 17.42 7.75
C ALA A 95 -19.34 17.97 9.18
N ASN A 96 -18.25 18.08 9.95
CA ASN A 96 -18.34 18.57 11.33
C ASN A 96 -18.82 20.02 11.38
N GLY A 97 -19.96 20.25 12.02
CA GLY A 97 -20.46 21.60 12.26
C GLY A 97 -21.08 22.27 11.03
N TRP A 98 -21.23 21.55 9.91
CA TRP A 98 -21.78 22.08 8.65
C TRP A 98 -22.90 21.20 8.11
N GLU A 99 -24.14 21.70 8.16
CA GLU A 99 -25.32 20.97 7.70
C GLU A 99 -25.31 20.67 6.20
N ALA A 100 -24.72 21.57 5.40
CA ALA A 100 -24.55 21.40 3.95
C ALA A 100 -23.21 20.75 3.55
N GLY A 101 -22.31 20.52 4.52
CA GLY A 101 -21.01 19.90 4.27
C GLY A 101 -21.10 18.38 4.21
N ARG A 102 -20.19 17.75 3.47
CA ARG A 102 -20.06 16.30 3.37
C ARG A 102 -18.75 15.83 3.96
N ARG A 103 -18.79 14.65 4.57
CA ARG A 103 -17.64 13.88 5.00
C ARG A 103 -17.63 12.54 4.29
N LEU A 104 -16.46 12.16 3.77
CA LEU A 104 -16.22 10.85 3.17
C LEU A 104 -15.10 10.13 3.91
N TYR A 105 -15.21 8.80 4.00
CA TYR A 105 -14.10 7.92 4.29
C TYR A 105 -14.05 6.79 3.26
N GLY A 106 -12.84 6.43 2.85
CA GLY A 106 -12.67 5.43 1.81
C GLY A 106 -11.23 4.94 1.69
N THR A 107 -10.97 4.16 0.65
CA THR A 107 -9.63 3.68 0.31
C THR A 107 -9.38 3.89 -1.17
N ILE A 108 -8.16 4.29 -1.50
CA ILE A 108 -7.65 4.34 -2.86
C ILE A 108 -6.57 3.25 -2.97
N GLN A 109 -6.76 2.33 -3.91
CA GLN A 109 -5.80 1.30 -4.24
C GLN A 109 -5.11 1.63 -5.56
N PHE A 110 -3.79 1.56 -5.54
CA PHE A 110 -2.91 1.79 -6.66
C PHE A 110 -2.18 0.50 -7.02
N ALA A 111 -1.93 0.29 -8.30
CA ALA A 111 -1.09 -0.79 -8.80
C ALA A 111 -0.16 -0.28 -9.90
N ASP A 112 0.94 -0.99 -10.15
CA ASP A 112 1.82 -0.77 -11.29
C ASP A 112 1.90 -1.98 -12.22
N GLU A 113 2.63 -1.86 -13.32
CA GLU A 113 2.76 -2.93 -14.33
C GLU A 113 3.48 -4.19 -13.83
N LEU A 114 4.21 -4.10 -12.71
CA LEU A 114 4.88 -5.25 -12.08
C LEU A 114 3.99 -5.95 -11.03
N GLY A 115 2.79 -5.40 -10.79
CA GLY A 115 1.85 -5.87 -9.79
C GLY A 115 2.20 -5.43 -8.37
N ARG A 116 3.06 -4.41 -8.19
CA ARG A 116 3.21 -3.78 -6.87
C ARG A 116 1.92 -3.03 -6.56
N ARG A 117 1.46 -3.13 -5.31
CA ARG A 117 0.24 -2.46 -4.85
C ARG A 117 0.55 -1.51 -3.70
N ALA A 118 -0.15 -0.38 -3.67
CA ALA A 118 -0.15 0.55 -2.56
C ALA A 118 -1.59 0.95 -2.27
N ALA A 119 -2.02 0.87 -1.02
CA ALA A 119 -3.35 1.30 -0.62
C ALA A 119 -3.26 2.41 0.43
N THR A 120 -4.14 3.38 0.28
CA THR A 120 -4.23 4.55 1.15
C THR A 120 -5.67 4.73 1.56
N SER A 121 -5.94 4.64 2.86
CA SER A 121 -7.21 5.10 3.39
C SER A 121 -7.22 6.62 3.41
N PHE A 122 -8.36 7.20 3.06
CA PHE A 122 -8.53 8.64 3.08
C PHE A 122 -9.79 9.01 3.85
N GLY A 123 -9.80 10.22 4.37
CA GLY A 123 -11.05 10.87 4.71
C GLY A 123 -10.95 12.35 4.48
N VAL A 124 -12.09 12.93 4.11
CA VAL A 124 -12.16 14.30 3.60
C VAL A 124 -13.47 14.94 4.04
N GLU A 125 -13.39 16.22 4.37
CA GLU A 125 -14.54 17.08 4.61
C GLU A 125 -14.56 18.21 3.56
N TYR A 126 -15.73 18.46 2.99
CA TYR A 126 -15.89 19.53 2.00
C TYR A 126 -17.28 20.15 1.97
N LEU A 127 -17.38 21.33 1.38
CA LEU A 127 -18.64 21.97 1.00
C LEU A 127 -18.75 22.10 -0.52
N LEU A 128 -20.00 22.12 -0.99
CA LEU A 128 -20.36 22.51 -2.35
C LEU A 128 -20.89 23.95 -2.29
N ASP A 129 -20.25 24.86 -3.02
CA ASP A 129 -20.70 26.25 -3.13
C ASP A 129 -20.46 26.78 -4.55
N ASP A 130 -21.51 27.34 -5.16
CA ASP A 130 -21.51 27.88 -6.54
C ASP A 130 -20.82 27.00 -7.62
N GLY A 131 -20.94 25.67 -7.49
CA GLY A 131 -20.33 24.71 -8.42
C GLY A 131 -18.85 24.40 -8.15
N GLU A 132 -18.25 25.01 -7.14
CA GLU A 132 -16.93 24.69 -6.62
C GLU A 132 -17.02 23.74 -5.41
N VAL A 133 -15.94 23.00 -5.17
CA VAL A 133 -15.82 22.10 -4.02
C VAL A 133 -14.70 22.58 -3.09
N TYR A 134 -15.08 23.00 -1.89
CA TYR A 134 -14.14 23.54 -0.90
C TYR A 134 -13.77 22.48 0.12
N VAL A 135 -12.55 21.97 0.06
CA VAL A 135 -12.03 20.97 1.00
C VAL A 135 -11.50 21.67 2.26
N SER A 136 -12.05 21.30 3.41
CA SER A 136 -11.77 21.92 4.71
C SER A 136 -10.88 21.07 5.61
N ASP A 137 -10.88 19.76 5.44
CA ASP A 137 -9.94 18.85 6.09
C ASP A 137 -9.71 17.61 5.22
N VAL A 138 -8.54 17.03 5.37
CA VAL A 138 -8.16 15.80 4.70
C VAL A 138 -7.13 15.02 5.52
N ALA A 139 -7.29 13.71 5.59
CA ALA A 139 -6.31 12.82 6.17
C ALA A 139 -6.07 11.63 5.25
N LEU A 140 -4.82 11.17 5.22
CA LEU A 140 -4.39 9.96 4.54
C LEU A 140 -3.70 9.06 5.56
N ASP A 141 -3.88 7.76 5.43
CA ASP A 141 -3.08 6.77 6.14
C ASP A 141 -2.81 5.58 5.21
N VAL A 142 -1.57 5.08 5.23
CA VAL A 142 -1.18 3.90 4.46
C VAL A 142 -1.88 2.70 5.07
N VAL A 143 -2.51 1.89 4.23
CA VAL A 143 -3.16 0.66 4.67
C VAL A 143 -2.60 -0.50 3.87
N ALA A 144 -2.29 -1.59 4.59
CA ALA A 144 -1.98 -2.84 3.92
C ALA A 144 -3.30 -3.54 3.54
N PRO A 145 -3.35 -4.28 2.43
CA PRO A 145 -4.50 -5.14 2.18
C PRO A 145 -4.63 -6.18 3.30
N PRO A 146 -5.83 -6.72 3.53
CA PRO A 146 -6.04 -7.79 4.49
C PRO A 146 -5.20 -9.03 4.19
N GLU A 147 -4.86 -9.27 2.92
CA GLU A 147 -4.06 -10.38 2.40
C GLU A 147 -2.94 -9.83 1.51
N PRO A 148 -1.78 -9.45 2.09
CA PRO A 148 -0.65 -9.01 1.31
C PRO A 148 -0.06 -10.16 0.51
N GLU A 149 0.25 -9.87 -0.75
CA GLU A 149 0.95 -10.75 -1.66
C GLU A 149 2.44 -10.70 -1.36
N VAL A 150 3.02 -11.87 -1.11
CA VAL A 150 4.46 -12.05 -1.00
C VAL A 150 4.90 -13.00 -2.09
N ARG A 151 5.91 -12.58 -2.86
CA ARG A 151 6.57 -13.42 -3.87
C ARG A 151 7.89 -13.94 -3.32
N LEU A 152 8.19 -15.19 -3.63
CA LEU A 152 9.44 -15.83 -3.25
C LEU A 152 10.33 -15.95 -4.49
N TYR A 153 11.58 -15.52 -4.36
CA TYR A 153 12.59 -15.65 -5.40
C TYR A 153 13.80 -16.40 -4.83
N PHE A 154 14.33 -17.35 -5.61
CA PHE A 154 15.54 -18.10 -5.25
C PHE A 154 16.69 -17.51 -6.05
N LEU A 155 17.59 -16.81 -5.37
CA LEU A 155 18.74 -16.15 -5.99
C LEU A 155 20.02 -16.94 -5.67
N PRO A 156 20.84 -17.34 -6.66
CA PRO A 156 22.11 -18.00 -6.39
C PRO A 156 23.00 -17.15 -5.48
N GLN A 157 23.66 -17.76 -4.49
CA GLN A 157 24.42 -17.02 -3.48
C GLN A 157 25.55 -16.18 -4.10
N GLU A 158 26.13 -16.62 -5.23
CA GLU A 158 27.15 -15.86 -5.98
C GLU A 158 26.64 -14.52 -6.53
N LYS A 159 25.32 -14.32 -6.63
CA LYS A 159 24.69 -13.07 -7.03
C LYS A 159 24.35 -12.14 -5.87
N ALA A 160 24.54 -12.58 -4.63
CA ALA A 160 24.18 -11.83 -3.44
C ALA A 160 24.91 -10.48 -3.34
N SER A 161 26.24 -10.47 -3.55
CA SER A 161 27.04 -9.24 -3.46
C SER A 161 26.59 -8.20 -4.49
N GLU A 162 26.34 -8.63 -5.73
CA GLU A 162 25.82 -7.78 -6.82
C GLU A 162 24.45 -7.19 -6.45
N MET A 163 23.54 -7.99 -5.89
CA MET A 163 22.22 -7.54 -5.44
C MET A 163 22.30 -6.39 -4.41
N PHE A 164 23.20 -6.51 -3.43
CA PHE A 164 23.33 -5.50 -2.36
C PHE A 164 24.02 -4.22 -2.83
N GLU A 165 24.87 -4.30 -3.87
CA GLU A 165 25.56 -3.14 -4.43
C GLU A 165 24.70 -2.40 -5.47
N ASP A 166 24.06 -3.14 -6.38
CA ASP A 166 23.43 -2.57 -7.58
C ASP A 166 21.91 -2.38 -7.46
N ALA A 167 21.23 -3.15 -6.60
CA ALA A 167 19.77 -3.22 -6.59
C ALA A 167 19.13 -2.78 -5.26
N ALA A 168 19.94 -2.35 -4.29
CA ALA A 168 19.47 -1.93 -2.97
C ALA A 168 18.97 -0.48 -2.91
N SER A 169 18.90 0.24 -4.04
CA SER A 169 18.54 1.67 -4.06
C SER A 169 17.03 1.91 -4.08
N SER A 170 16.25 1.00 -4.68
CA SER A 170 14.79 1.08 -4.71
C SER A 170 14.13 -0.30 -4.83
N HIS A 171 12.87 -0.42 -4.43
CA HIS A 171 12.13 -1.67 -4.56
C HIS A 171 11.98 -2.13 -6.02
N LEU A 172 11.87 -1.18 -6.96
CA LEU A 172 11.74 -1.47 -8.39
C LEU A 172 13.02 -2.09 -8.96
N GLU A 173 14.17 -1.50 -8.64
CA GLU A 173 15.48 -2.03 -9.04
C GLU A 173 15.73 -3.39 -8.41
N PHE A 174 15.38 -3.55 -7.13
CA PHE A 174 15.46 -4.84 -6.43
C PHE A 174 14.64 -5.94 -7.14
N LEU A 175 13.38 -5.66 -7.48
CA LEU A 175 12.54 -6.61 -8.22
C LEU A 175 13.08 -6.90 -9.62
N THR A 176 13.57 -5.88 -10.33
CA THR A 176 14.15 -6.03 -11.66
C THR A 176 15.40 -6.91 -11.62
N PHE A 177 16.24 -6.73 -10.60
CA PHE A 177 17.41 -7.55 -10.37
C PHE A 177 17.02 -9.01 -10.12
N LEU A 178 16.06 -9.26 -9.23
CA LEU A 178 15.56 -10.61 -8.97
C LEU A 178 14.96 -11.25 -10.22
N ALA A 179 14.16 -10.52 -11.00
CA ALA A 179 13.58 -11.03 -12.23
C ALA A 179 14.64 -11.44 -13.28
N GLY A 180 15.80 -10.79 -13.30
CA GLY A 180 16.89 -11.11 -14.22
C GLY A 180 17.86 -12.20 -13.75
N HIS A 181 17.87 -12.53 -12.45
CA HIS A 181 18.90 -13.37 -11.84
C HIS A 181 18.39 -14.51 -10.96
N ALA A 182 17.10 -14.51 -10.59
CA ALA A 182 16.51 -15.61 -9.85
C ALA A 182 16.45 -16.89 -10.70
N LEU A 183 16.45 -18.02 -10.02
CA LEU A 183 16.35 -19.34 -10.62
C LEU A 183 14.93 -19.59 -11.14
N ASP A 184 14.83 -20.13 -12.36
CA ASP A 184 13.60 -20.68 -12.89
C ASP A 184 13.34 -22.06 -12.28
N LEU A 185 12.28 -22.19 -11.49
CA LEU A 185 11.89 -23.46 -10.85
C LEU A 185 10.85 -24.24 -11.68
N PRO A 186 10.81 -25.59 -11.57
CA PRO A 186 11.72 -26.45 -10.82
C PRO A 186 13.10 -26.57 -11.47
N LEU A 187 14.13 -26.79 -10.66
CA LEU A 187 15.49 -27.09 -11.13
C LEU A 187 15.67 -28.60 -11.31
N GLU A 188 16.55 -29.00 -12.22
CA GLU A 188 17.01 -30.40 -12.32
C GLU A 188 18.00 -30.77 -11.20
N THR A 189 18.56 -29.78 -10.50
CA THR A 189 19.53 -29.98 -9.42
C THR A 189 18.84 -30.23 -8.09
N GLU A 190 19.34 -31.22 -7.34
CA GLU A 190 18.81 -31.57 -6.01
C GLU A 190 19.08 -30.48 -4.97
N SER A 191 20.20 -29.77 -4.99
CA SER A 191 20.51 -28.74 -4.00
C SER A 191 21.01 -27.43 -4.58
N CYS A 192 20.73 -26.32 -3.90
CA CYS A 192 21.15 -24.98 -4.25
C CYS A 192 21.63 -24.22 -3.01
N SER A 193 22.82 -23.61 -3.08
CA SER A 193 23.20 -22.56 -2.13
C SER A 193 22.64 -21.24 -2.63
N CYS A 194 21.57 -20.76 -2.01
CA CYS A 194 20.85 -19.59 -2.47
C CYS A 194 20.38 -18.68 -1.34
N ILE A 195 20.00 -17.48 -1.72
CA ILE A 195 19.19 -16.57 -0.92
C ILE A 195 17.74 -16.72 -1.40
N VAL A 196 16.85 -17.04 -0.47
CA VAL A 196 15.41 -16.90 -0.67
C VAL A 196 15.01 -15.49 -0.30
N ALA A 197 14.54 -14.72 -1.27
CA ALA A 197 13.97 -13.40 -1.06
C ALA A 197 12.45 -13.48 -0.99
N ALA A 198 11.90 -13.21 0.19
CA ALA A 198 10.47 -13.03 0.42
C ALA A 198 10.11 -11.56 0.25
N VAL A 199 9.55 -11.21 -0.90
CA VAL A 199 9.30 -9.84 -1.34
C VAL A 199 7.82 -9.49 -1.20
N SER A 200 7.50 -8.53 -0.34
CA SER A 200 6.13 -7.98 -0.25
C SER A 200 5.82 -7.17 -1.51
N MET A 201 4.80 -7.59 -2.26
CA MET A 201 4.29 -6.83 -3.41
C MET A 201 3.38 -5.68 -2.96
N ASP A 202 2.89 -5.74 -1.73
CA ASP A 202 2.10 -4.68 -1.10
C ASP A 202 2.94 -3.75 -0.25
N ARG A 203 2.66 -2.46 -0.40
CA ARG A 203 3.16 -1.42 0.49
C ARG A 203 2.47 -1.54 1.84
N THR A 204 3.24 -1.41 2.90
CA THR A 204 2.78 -1.64 4.27
C THR A 204 3.20 -0.48 5.18
N PRO A 205 2.42 -0.16 6.24
CA PRO A 205 2.74 0.94 7.16
C PRO A 205 4.13 0.81 7.80
N ALA A 206 4.73 1.92 8.23
CA ALA A 206 6.10 1.94 8.79
C ALA A 206 6.29 1.04 10.04
N ASN A 207 5.22 0.80 10.79
CA ASN A 207 5.19 -0.04 11.99
C ASN A 207 4.69 -1.47 11.77
N ALA A 208 4.44 -1.88 10.52
CA ALA A 208 4.20 -3.28 10.20
C ALA A 208 5.50 -4.07 10.16
N SER A 209 5.42 -5.40 10.29
CA SER A 209 6.57 -6.29 10.21
C SER A 209 6.34 -7.39 9.19
N LEU A 210 7.42 -7.76 8.49
CA LEU A 210 7.49 -8.96 7.67
C LEU A 210 8.48 -9.94 8.34
N TYR A 211 8.04 -11.17 8.57
CA TYR A 211 8.91 -12.25 8.99
C TYR A 211 8.91 -13.31 7.91
N ALA A 212 10.06 -13.93 7.66
CA ALA A 212 10.16 -15.09 6.79
C ALA A 212 10.81 -16.22 7.56
N ASN A 213 10.24 -17.42 7.46
CA ASN A 213 10.79 -18.64 8.05
C ASN A 213 10.71 -19.81 7.07
N VAL A 214 11.69 -20.70 7.18
CA VAL A 214 11.72 -21.96 6.42
C VAL A 214 11.57 -23.13 7.38
N SER A 215 10.73 -24.11 7.01
CA SER A 215 10.54 -25.35 7.73
C SER A 215 10.70 -26.57 6.83
N ASP A 216 11.27 -27.63 7.39
CA ASP A 216 11.36 -28.98 6.82
C ASP A 216 10.12 -29.84 7.16
N VAL A 217 9.13 -29.27 7.87
CA VAL A 217 7.89 -29.94 8.25
C VAL A 217 6.68 -29.14 7.72
N ARG A 218 5.78 -29.82 6.99
CA ARG A 218 4.55 -29.21 6.42
C ARG A 218 3.67 -28.47 7.44
N ASP A 219 3.76 -28.83 8.72
CA ASP A 219 2.94 -28.26 9.80
C ASP A 219 3.62 -27.09 10.52
N GLY A 220 4.74 -26.57 10.03
CA GLY A 220 5.40 -25.35 10.56
C GLY A 220 5.96 -25.46 11.98
N GLY A 221 6.01 -26.67 12.57
CA GLY A 221 6.37 -26.89 13.97
C GLY A 221 7.85 -26.66 14.30
N LYS A 222 8.73 -26.61 13.30
CA LYS A 222 10.16 -26.35 13.47
C LYS A 222 10.62 -25.28 12.49
N ILE A 223 10.82 -24.06 12.99
CA ILE A 223 11.52 -23.00 12.26
C ILE A 223 12.99 -23.42 12.18
N VAL A 224 13.48 -23.67 10.97
CA VAL A 224 14.87 -24.06 10.72
C VAL A 224 15.74 -22.82 10.57
N LEU A 225 15.23 -21.77 9.92
CA LEU A 225 15.89 -20.48 9.71
C LEU A 225 14.87 -19.33 9.76
N GLY A 226 15.22 -18.22 10.41
CA GLY A 226 14.49 -16.95 10.32
C GLY A 226 15.24 -15.96 9.43
N ALA A 227 14.56 -14.95 8.88
CA ALA A 227 15.20 -13.98 7.98
C ALA A 227 16.49 -13.40 8.59
N HIS A 228 17.60 -13.51 7.86
CA HIS A 228 18.90 -12.98 8.28
C HIS A 228 18.99 -11.48 8.04
N TYR A 229 18.31 -10.99 7.01
CA TYR A 229 18.26 -9.58 6.66
C TYR A 229 16.83 -9.15 6.35
N LEU A 230 16.48 -7.95 6.82
CA LEU A 230 15.24 -7.27 6.45
C LEU A 230 15.63 -5.99 5.71
N MET A 231 15.21 -5.88 4.46
CA MET A 231 15.32 -4.65 3.67
C MET A 231 13.98 -3.93 3.65
N GLU A 232 14.04 -2.60 3.65
CA GLU A 232 12.88 -1.72 3.65
C GLU A 232 13.08 -0.66 2.57
N PHE A 233 12.06 -0.52 1.74
CA PHE A 233 12.02 0.42 0.63
C PHE A 233 10.68 1.16 0.70
N GLU A 234 10.59 2.29 1.40
CA GLU A 234 9.41 3.16 1.38
C GLU A 234 8.06 2.48 1.72
N GLY A 235 8.07 1.42 2.54
CA GLY A 235 6.92 0.60 2.91
C GLY A 235 6.85 -0.76 2.21
N TRP A 236 7.69 -1.03 1.21
CA TRP A 236 7.92 -2.38 0.68
C TRP A 236 9.00 -3.08 1.48
N ARG A 237 8.70 -4.29 1.95
CA ARG A 237 9.59 -5.07 2.81
C ARG A 237 10.07 -6.32 2.10
N VAL A 238 11.34 -6.65 2.31
CA VAL A 238 11.95 -7.87 1.80
C VAL A 238 12.65 -8.61 2.94
N GLY A 239 12.27 -9.86 3.16
CA GLY A 239 13.00 -10.78 4.04
C GLY A 239 13.95 -11.64 3.23
N LEU A 240 15.21 -11.73 3.65
CA LEU A 240 16.22 -12.57 3.01
C LEU A 240 16.61 -13.74 3.92
N LEU A 241 16.58 -14.94 3.37
CA LEU A 241 16.95 -16.19 4.02
C LEU A 241 18.09 -16.83 3.24
N GLU A 242 19.26 -16.91 3.84
CA GLU A 242 20.43 -17.54 3.20
C GLU A 242 20.59 -18.96 3.71
N GLY A 243 20.86 -19.90 2.80
CA GLY A 243 21.07 -21.30 3.17
C GLY A 243 21.30 -22.22 1.98
N GLU A 244 21.51 -23.49 2.31
CA GLU A 244 21.47 -24.59 1.34
C GLU A 244 20.06 -25.17 1.33
N PHE A 245 19.47 -25.23 0.15
CA PHE A 245 18.09 -25.62 -0.07
C PHE A 245 18.03 -26.82 -1.01
N ASP A 246 17.30 -27.86 -0.61
CA ASP A 246 16.95 -28.95 -1.51
C ASP A 246 15.77 -28.48 -2.39
N LEU A 247 16.00 -28.33 -3.69
CA LEU A 247 15.02 -27.87 -4.68
C LEU A 247 14.59 -28.99 -5.63
N GLY A 248 14.95 -30.23 -5.30
CA GLY A 248 14.55 -31.40 -6.05
C GLY A 248 13.03 -31.59 -6.07
N PRO A 249 12.50 -32.37 -7.04
CA PRO A 249 11.07 -32.56 -7.22
C PRO A 249 10.37 -33.23 -6.02
N ASP A 250 11.13 -33.96 -5.19
CA ASP A 250 10.63 -34.64 -3.99
C ASP A 250 10.85 -33.82 -2.70
N SER A 251 11.47 -32.64 -2.80
CA SER A 251 11.74 -31.79 -1.64
C SER A 251 10.45 -31.24 -1.05
N ILE A 252 10.36 -31.31 0.28
CA ILE A 252 9.29 -30.67 1.04
C ILE A 252 9.87 -29.46 1.72
N MET A 253 9.59 -28.28 1.16
CA MET A 253 9.98 -27.01 1.73
C MET A 253 8.74 -26.16 1.98
N ASP A 254 8.55 -25.73 3.22
CA ASP A 254 7.54 -24.74 3.56
C ASP A 254 8.23 -23.42 3.90
N ILE A 255 8.01 -22.41 3.06
CA ILE A 255 8.46 -21.04 3.30
C ILE A 255 7.23 -20.24 3.68
N GLN A 256 7.26 -19.70 4.88
CA GLN A 256 6.18 -18.88 5.41
C GLN A 256 6.66 -17.44 5.45
N ALA A 257 5.94 -16.57 4.74
CA ALA A 257 6.07 -15.13 4.90
C ALA A 257 4.89 -14.64 5.75
N LEU A 258 5.21 -14.04 6.89
CA LEU A 258 4.29 -13.66 7.92
C LEU A 258 4.22 -12.14 7.99
N TYR A 259 3.05 -11.61 7.67
CA TYR A 259 2.77 -10.20 7.84
C TYR A 259 2.10 -9.95 9.19
N ALA A 260 2.69 -9.05 9.98
CA ALA A 260 2.08 -8.54 11.20
C ALA A 260 1.69 -7.07 10.98
N PRO A 261 0.38 -6.75 10.86
CA PRO A 261 -0.06 -5.37 10.84
C PRO A 261 0.30 -4.68 12.16
N PRO A 262 0.31 -3.34 12.17
CA PRO A 262 0.52 -2.57 13.38
C PRO A 262 -0.42 -3.03 14.50
N ALA A 263 0.07 -3.07 15.74
CA ALA A 263 -0.79 -3.28 16.89
C ALA A 263 -1.72 -2.07 17.06
N ILE A 264 -2.91 -2.14 16.48
CA ILE A 264 -4.00 -1.20 16.75
C ILE A 264 -4.51 -1.54 18.16
N GLY A 265 -4.60 -0.55 19.06
CA GLY A 265 -5.00 -0.74 20.45
C GLY A 265 -6.18 -1.70 20.63
N ASP A 266 -6.07 -2.58 21.63
CA ASP A 266 -6.91 -3.76 21.89
C ASP A 266 -6.83 -4.89 20.84
N SER A 267 -5.65 -5.53 20.83
CA SER A 267 -5.34 -6.96 20.62
C SER A 267 -6.41 -7.90 20.02
N LYS A 268 -7.04 -7.54 18.90
CA LYS A 268 -7.44 -8.59 17.96
C LYS A 268 -6.14 -9.17 17.42
N LYS A 269 -5.80 -10.39 17.84
CA LYS A 269 -4.65 -11.15 17.33
C LYS A 269 -4.58 -10.92 15.82
N ALA A 270 -3.50 -10.28 15.35
CA ALA A 270 -3.21 -10.23 13.93
C ALA A 270 -3.36 -11.67 13.41
N LYS A 271 -4.25 -11.87 12.43
CA LYS A 271 -4.31 -13.15 11.76
C LYS A 271 -2.97 -13.28 11.06
N LEU A 272 -2.15 -14.17 11.58
CA LEU A 272 -0.95 -14.63 10.93
C LEU A 272 -1.40 -15.23 9.61
N GLN A 273 -1.19 -14.50 8.52
CA GLN A 273 -1.43 -15.05 7.19
C GLN A 273 -0.12 -15.60 6.70
N ILE A 274 -0.16 -16.89 6.42
CA ILE A 274 0.92 -17.64 5.80
C ILE A 274 0.60 -17.61 4.31
N ALA A 275 1.39 -16.89 3.52
CA ALA A 275 1.44 -17.15 2.08
C ALA A 275 2.15 -18.50 1.91
N THR A 276 1.39 -19.58 1.68
CA THR A 276 1.92 -20.95 1.67
C THR A 276 2.53 -21.34 0.31
N SER A 277 3.79 -21.75 0.41
CA SER A 277 4.59 -22.74 -0.33
C SER A 277 4.36 -23.03 -1.82
N TYR A 278 5.48 -22.91 -2.54
CA TYR A 278 5.82 -23.77 -3.67
C TYR A 278 6.01 -25.21 -3.16
N ALA A 279 5.12 -26.12 -3.55
CA ALA A 279 5.30 -27.56 -3.39
C ALA A 279 5.52 -28.16 -4.79
N PRO A 280 6.77 -28.49 -5.17
CA PRO A 280 6.98 -29.25 -6.38
C PRO A 280 6.34 -30.64 -6.19
N GLY A 281 5.47 -31.07 -7.11
CA GLY A 281 5.10 -32.49 -7.23
C GLY A 281 4.00 -33.04 -6.30
N GLY A 282 2.95 -32.29 -5.98
CA GLY A 282 1.76 -32.83 -5.32
C GLY A 282 0.51 -32.83 -6.19
N ASP A 283 0.16 -33.96 -6.82
CA ASP A 283 -1.18 -34.16 -7.39
C ASP A 283 -2.22 -33.81 -6.31
N ARG A 284 -3.04 -32.79 -6.57
CA ARG A 284 -4.25 -32.53 -5.77
C ARG A 284 -5.19 -33.72 -5.96
N LYS A 285 -5.26 -34.61 -4.96
CA LYS A 285 -6.39 -35.53 -4.76
C LYS A 285 -7.35 -34.96 -3.73
#